data_AF-A0A7U9XIW2-F1
#
_entry.id   AF-A0A7U9XIW2-F1
#
_cell.length_a   1.000
_cell.length_b   1.000
_cell.length_c   1.000
_cell.angle_alpha   90.00
_cell.angle_beta   90.00
_cell.angle_gamma   90.00
#
_symmetry.space_group_name_H-M   'P 1'
#
loop_
_entity.id
_entity.type
_entity.pdbx_description
1 polymer ?
#
loop_
_entity_poly.entity_id
_entity_poly.type
_entity_poly.pdbx_seq_one_letter_code
_entity_poly.pdbx_strand_id
1 'polypeptide(L)'
;MTITERIARLPVAVNTAGSFRAELIQTGSERNQNSVTAKSITEISSLTKSLYAVDRSDYTKEDAVNKQWKKMNAMNILDVLDGTVDTSNRGLSAKDVEKQLQEGDLLDEVSDIDLRMLQFELSGLRFESGRGHQSVDSGELYKNVEYLASRYIAMEDKIKKVCTGAEQTERLDQLNKMYMETLEKMAKSYSEIVGGILEDYGVSGEKEKIYQSIKSGVEQQADEYRRFLKQDQGLTGLEGTEDAWLLKDDEYIAAMLRKQNLISEAGLSKEGAYSLWELDVLGQYVSSLSTMEAKAVTYEMTEERLGLDLAMLAMKTDVLCKEKNVGSALNTTLKETLNGYLNVFLDRFNQKLEINRRNPLIEADIQGNAELNKESVWKVYNKTMEQYRISGNGMKALIKGAEYGRSQYLKKMELGDLKDIYRYKNSSFYWIDFFENVLERRTNSYEKEGNAYEQYTTGWLDFQNSLKEGDSVRMNLLLKSINSYSIEQNGNWISINA
;
A
#
# COMPACT_ATOMS: atom_id res chain seq x y z
N MET A 1 -52.82 2.14 -39.08
CA MET A 1 -52.45 3.43 -38.49
C MET A 1 -50.94 3.46 -38.32
N THR A 2 -50.23 4.35 -39.00
CA THR A 2 -48.76 4.41 -38.98
C THR A 2 -48.24 5.20 -37.77
N ILE A 3 -46.96 5.06 -37.43
CA ILE A 3 -46.30 5.81 -36.33
C ILE A 3 -46.47 7.33 -36.53
N THR A 4 -46.46 7.79 -37.78
CA THR A 4 -46.68 9.19 -38.15
C THR A 4 -48.08 9.69 -37.80
N GLU A 5 -49.11 8.85 -37.95
CA GLU A 5 -50.50 9.20 -37.58
C GLU A 5 -50.73 9.20 -36.06
N ARG A 6 -49.90 8.48 -35.29
CA ARG A 6 -49.91 8.54 -33.81
C ARG A 6 -49.27 9.81 -33.27
N ILE A 7 -48.22 10.31 -33.91
CA ILE A 7 -47.52 11.55 -33.51
C ILE A 7 -48.40 12.79 -33.79
N ALA A 8 -49.13 12.80 -34.91
CA ALA A 8 -50.03 13.91 -35.27
C ALA A 8 -51.26 14.07 -34.34
N ARG A 9 -51.54 13.08 -33.48
CA ARG A 9 -52.66 13.11 -32.52
C ARG A 9 -52.26 13.44 -31.09
N LEU A 10 -50.98 13.67 -30.81
CA LEU A 10 -50.56 14.18 -29.51
C LEU A 10 -51.02 15.64 -29.37
N PRO A 11 -51.72 16.02 -28.28
CA PRO A 11 -52.06 17.42 -28.05
C PRO A 11 -50.76 18.20 -27.90
N VAL A 12 -50.63 19.31 -28.64
CA VAL A 12 -49.57 20.29 -28.44
C VAL A 12 -49.65 20.72 -26.99
N ALA A 13 -48.66 20.30 -26.18
CA ALA A 13 -48.56 20.73 -24.80
C ALA A 13 -48.39 22.25 -24.81
N VAL A 14 -49.48 22.94 -24.48
CA VAL A 14 -49.51 24.36 -24.18
C VAL A 14 -48.55 24.54 -23.01
N ASN A 15 -47.47 25.26 -23.27
CA ASN A 15 -46.49 25.63 -22.26
C ASN A 15 -47.13 26.66 -21.32
N THR A 16 -47.85 26.17 -20.30
CA THR A 16 -48.44 26.96 -19.21
C THR A 16 -47.73 26.71 -17.88
N ALA A 17 -46.44 26.38 -17.91
CA ALA A 17 -45.58 26.56 -16.75
C ALA A 17 -45.06 28.00 -16.76
N GLY A 18 -45.62 28.85 -15.89
CA GLY A 18 -45.09 30.19 -15.64
C GLY A 18 -43.61 30.14 -15.28
N SER A 19 -42.85 31.17 -15.65
CA SER A 19 -41.40 31.25 -15.40
C SER A 19 -41.08 30.92 -13.95
N PHE A 20 -40.38 29.80 -13.73
CA PHE A 20 -39.85 29.43 -12.43
C PHE A 20 -38.74 30.41 -12.06
N ARG A 21 -39.05 31.43 -11.24
CA ARG A 21 -38.07 32.21 -10.49
C ARG A 21 -37.91 31.54 -9.12
N ALA A 22 -36.92 30.66 -9.01
CA ALA A 22 -36.37 30.34 -7.70
C ALA A 22 -35.33 31.41 -7.35
N GLU A 23 -35.71 32.35 -6.46
CA GLU A 23 -34.73 33.14 -5.72
C GLU A 23 -34.12 32.21 -4.66
N LEU A 24 -32.89 31.78 -4.91
CA LEU A 24 -32.02 31.21 -3.89
C LEU A 24 -31.76 32.29 -2.84
N ILE A 25 -32.46 32.23 -1.71
CA ILE A 25 -32.14 33.03 -0.53
C ILE A 25 -30.85 32.46 0.05
N GLN A 26 -29.72 33.03 -0.37
CA GLN A 26 -28.47 32.94 0.38
C GLN A 26 -28.64 33.77 1.65
N THR A 27 -28.75 33.10 2.80
CA THR A 27 -28.53 33.74 4.09
C THR A 27 -27.06 34.14 4.17
N GLY A 28 -26.81 35.44 4.06
CA GLY A 28 -25.48 36.03 4.16
C GLY A 28 -24.92 35.87 5.57
N SER A 29 -23.78 35.19 5.67
CA SER A 29 -22.75 35.50 6.64
C SER A 29 -21.43 35.63 5.87
N GLU A 30 -20.74 36.73 6.12
CA GLU A 30 -19.65 37.27 5.31
C GLU A 30 -18.39 36.38 5.23
N ARG A 31 -17.72 36.48 4.06
CA ARG A 31 -16.29 36.24 3.76
C ARG A 31 -15.74 34.81 3.82
N ASN A 32 -15.60 34.18 2.65
CA ASN A 32 -14.34 34.18 1.88
C ASN A 32 -14.57 33.45 0.55
N GLN A 33 -14.22 34.09 -0.56
CA GLN A 33 -14.24 33.48 -1.89
C GLN A 33 -13.14 32.41 -1.98
N ASN A 34 -13.46 31.18 -1.61
CA ASN A 34 -12.69 30.02 -2.06
C ASN A 34 -13.27 29.58 -3.41
N SER A 35 -12.41 29.62 -4.42
CA SER A 35 -12.65 29.05 -5.73
C SER A 35 -13.20 27.63 -5.59
N VAL A 36 -14.25 27.31 -6.36
CA VAL A 36 -14.69 25.94 -6.58
C VAL A 36 -13.52 25.21 -7.22
N THR A 37 -12.71 24.60 -6.37
CA THR A 37 -11.52 23.87 -6.75
C THR A 37 -12.01 22.56 -7.33
N ALA A 38 -11.59 22.24 -8.56
CA ALA A 38 -11.80 20.93 -9.13
C ALA A 38 -11.39 19.88 -8.09
N LYS A 39 -12.36 19.09 -7.60
CA LYS A 39 -12.10 18.03 -6.62
C LYS A 39 -10.94 17.20 -7.14
N SER A 40 -9.87 17.18 -6.37
CA SER A 40 -8.64 16.47 -6.70
C SER A 40 -8.98 15.00 -6.93
N ILE A 41 -8.44 14.40 -7.99
CA ILE A 41 -8.53 12.95 -8.26
C ILE A 41 -8.02 12.12 -7.04
N THR A 42 -7.29 12.76 -6.11
CA THR A 42 -6.85 12.18 -4.83
C THR A 42 -8.01 11.96 -3.86
N GLU A 43 -8.98 12.87 -3.80
CA GLU A 43 -10.20 12.65 -3.04
C GLU A 43 -10.97 11.48 -3.62
N ILE A 44 -11.06 11.38 -4.96
CA ILE A 44 -11.74 10.27 -5.65
C ILE A 44 -11.04 8.93 -5.35
N SER A 45 -9.72 8.83 -5.45
CA SER A 45 -8.98 7.60 -5.12
C SER A 45 -9.11 7.20 -3.65
N SER A 46 -9.05 8.17 -2.71
CA SER A 46 -9.27 7.90 -1.27
C SER A 46 -10.72 7.50 -0.96
N LEU A 47 -11.69 8.11 -1.64
CA LEU A 47 -13.11 7.75 -1.56
C LEU A 47 -13.33 6.35 -2.14
N THR A 48 -12.66 6.01 -3.24
CA THR A 48 -12.78 4.67 -3.86
C THR A 48 -12.16 3.61 -2.95
N LYS A 49 -10.94 3.83 -2.41
CA LYS A 49 -10.31 2.94 -1.39
C LYS A 49 -11.20 2.79 -0.14
N SER A 50 -11.76 3.89 0.38
CA SER A 50 -12.68 3.92 1.54
C SER A 50 -14.05 3.28 1.30
N LEU A 51 -14.48 3.12 0.05
CA LEU A 51 -15.77 2.52 -0.31
C LEU A 51 -15.68 0.99 -0.43
N TYR A 52 -14.48 0.41 -0.45
CA TYR A 52 -14.29 -1.02 -0.48
C TYR A 52 -14.30 -1.60 0.93
N ALA A 53 -15.09 -2.67 1.15
CA ALA A 53 -15.04 -3.46 2.40
C ALA A 53 -13.67 -4.16 2.62
N VAL A 54 -12.76 -4.06 1.64
CA VAL A 54 -11.36 -4.49 1.68
C VAL A 54 -10.59 -3.90 2.87
N ASP A 55 -10.97 -2.70 3.35
CA ASP A 55 -10.32 -2.03 4.48
C ASP A 55 -10.69 -2.58 5.87
N ARG A 56 -11.69 -3.47 5.98
CA ARG A 56 -12.16 -4.01 7.26
C ARG A 56 -11.78 -5.47 7.43
N SER A 57 -10.60 -5.71 7.99
CA SER A 57 -10.19 -7.02 8.51
C SER A 57 -10.96 -7.41 9.78
N ASP A 58 -11.63 -6.45 10.40
CA ASP A 58 -12.26 -6.50 11.70
C ASP A 58 -13.78 -6.64 11.67
N TYR A 59 -14.39 -6.98 10.52
CA TYR A 59 -15.86 -7.10 10.40
C TYR A 59 -16.49 -7.85 11.58
N THR A 60 -17.37 -7.16 12.29
CA THR A 60 -17.96 -7.59 13.55
C THR A 60 -19.42 -7.98 13.41
N LYS A 61 -20.00 -8.49 14.50
CA LYS A 61 -21.46 -8.64 14.64
C LYS A 61 -22.19 -7.31 14.46
N GLU A 62 -21.64 -6.22 14.99
CA GLU A 62 -22.23 -4.88 14.84
C GLU A 62 -22.23 -4.43 13.38
N ASP A 63 -21.18 -4.76 12.61
CA ASP A 63 -21.15 -4.48 11.18
C ASP A 63 -22.19 -5.30 10.42
N ALA A 64 -22.39 -6.57 10.78
CA ALA A 64 -23.44 -7.41 10.22
C ALA A 64 -24.83 -6.81 10.48
N VAL A 65 -25.12 -6.38 11.71
CA VAL A 65 -26.38 -5.70 12.05
C VAL A 65 -26.54 -4.40 11.26
N ASN A 66 -25.48 -3.59 11.17
CA ASN A 66 -25.51 -2.32 10.43
C ASN A 66 -25.70 -2.53 8.92
N LYS A 67 -25.09 -3.56 8.34
CA LYS A 67 -25.31 -3.97 6.95
C LYS A 67 -26.78 -4.30 6.72
N GLN A 68 -27.41 -5.07 7.61
CA GLN A 68 -28.84 -5.39 7.49
C GLN A 68 -29.71 -4.16 7.64
N TRP A 69 -29.43 -3.30 8.62
CA TRP A 69 -30.14 -2.02 8.77
C TRP A 69 -30.04 -1.15 7.51
N LYS A 70 -28.85 -1.05 6.88
CA LYS A 70 -28.65 -0.31 5.63
C LYS A 70 -29.45 -0.90 4.47
N LYS A 71 -29.53 -2.24 4.38
CA LYS A 71 -30.34 -2.92 3.34
C LYS A 71 -31.83 -2.63 3.53
N MET A 72 -32.35 -2.75 4.75
CA MET A 72 -33.74 -2.45 5.09
C MET A 72 -34.13 -0.98 4.83
N ASN A 73 -33.15 -0.10 4.75
CA ASN A 73 -33.31 1.34 4.53
C ASN A 73 -32.74 1.80 3.17
N ALA A 74 -32.38 0.89 2.28
CA ALA A 74 -31.97 1.24 0.93
C ALA A 74 -33.20 1.68 0.13
N MET A 75 -33.11 2.85 -0.51
CA MET A 75 -34.27 3.48 -1.17
C MET A 75 -33.96 3.78 -2.62
N ASN A 76 -34.92 3.47 -3.49
CA ASN A 76 -34.90 3.99 -4.84
C ASN A 76 -35.26 5.47 -4.82
N ILE A 77 -34.41 6.30 -5.43
CA ILE A 77 -34.66 7.75 -5.49
C ILE A 77 -35.94 8.09 -6.25
N LEU A 78 -36.38 7.23 -7.16
CA LEU A 78 -37.65 7.41 -7.87
C LEU A 78 -38.84 7.22 -6.94
N ASP A 79 -38.83 6.20 -6.07
CA ASP A 79 -39.89 5.95 -5.08
C ASP A 79 -39.96 7.07 -4.03
N VAL A 80 -38.81 7.68 -3.71
CA VAL A 80 -38.74 8.87 -2.85
C VAL A 80 -39.40 10.07 -3.53
N LEU A 81 -39.15 10.27 -4.82
CA LEU A 81 -39.74 11.36 -5.60
C LEU A 81 -41.24 11.18 -5.83
N ASP A 82 -41.69 9.94 -5.97
CA ASP A 82 -43.10 9.56 -6.15
C ASP A 82 -43.86 9.46 -4.82
N GLY A 83 -43.17 9.61 -3.67
CA GLY A 83 -43.76 9.56 -2.34
C GLY A 83 -44.24 8.17 -1.91
N THR A 84 -43.77 7.11 -2.58
CA THR A 84 -44.16 5.71 -2.37
C THR A 84 -43.15 4.93 -1.52
N VAL A 85 -42.05 5.56 -1.11
CA VAL A 85 -40.98 4.91 -0.36
C VAL A 85 -41.46 4.41 1.01
N ASP A 86 -41.16 3.15 1.34
CA ASP A 86 -41.36 2.64 2.69
C ASP A 86 -40.32 3.24 3.64
N THR A 87 -40.80 3.81 4.75
CA THR A 87 -39.96 4.43 5.79
C THR A 87 -40.16 3.79 7.16
N SER A 88 -40.94 2.70 7.23
CA SER A 88 -41.28 2.00 8.48
C SER A 88 -40.04 1.54 9.26
N ASN A 89 -38.98 1.15 8.55
CA ASN A 89 -37.72 0.66 9.13
C ASN A 89 -36.76 1.76 9.64
N ARG A 90 -37.03 3.04 9.35
CA ARG A 90 -36.11 4.14 9.72
C ARG A 90 -36.01 4.37 11.24
N GLY A 91 -37.03 3.96 11.98
CA GLY A 91 -37.08 4.10 13.44
C GLY A 91 -36.40 2.97 14.21
N LEU A 92 -35.97 1.90 13.53
CA LEU A 92 -35.38 0.73 14.18
C LEU A 92 -33.98 1.06 14.70
N SER A 93 -33.74 0.74 15.98
CA SER A 93 -32.40 0.74 16.55
C SER A 93 -31.61 -0.49 16.12
N ALA A 94 -30.29 -0.47 16.31
CA ALA A 94 -29.45 -1.64 16.05
C ALA A 94 -29.91 -2.89 16.85
N LYS A 95 -30.39 -2.69 18.09
CA LYS A 95 -30.93 -3.77 18.92
C LYS A 95 -32.22 -4.36 18.37
N ASP A 96 -33.07 -3.53 17.75
CA ASP A 96 -34.32 -4.00 17.15
C ASP A 96 -34.04 -4.86 15.91
N VAL A 97 -33.09 -4.42 15.07
CA VAL A 97 -32.64 -5.19 13.90
C VAL A 97 -31.98 -6.50 14.33
N GLU A 98 -31.09 -6.46 15.32
CA GLU A 98 -30.45 -7.66 15.85
C GLU A 98 -31.48 -8.66 16.38
N LYS A 99 -32.46 -8.20 17.17
CA LYS A 99 -33.52 -9.05 17.68
C LYS A 99 -34.33 -9.71 16.55
N GLN A 100 -34.68 -8.95 15.52
CA GLN A 100 -35.39 -9.49 14.36
C GLN A 100 -34.55 -10.51 13.57
N LEU A 101 -33.22 -10.35 13.53
CA LEU A 101 -32.30 -11.35 12.94
C LEU A 101 -32.25 -12.64 13.77
N GLN A 102 -32.26 -12.53 15.10
CA GLN A 102 -32.28 -13.67 16.02
C GLN A 102 -33.60 -14.45 15.94
N GLU A 103 -34.73 -13.74 15.77
CA GLU A 103 -36.07 -14.33 15.62
C GLU A 103 -36.27 -14.99 14.24
N GLY A 104 -35.38 -14.71 13.27
CA GLY A 104 -35.42 -15.27 11.92
C GLY A 104 -36.29 -14.47 10.94
N ASP A 105 -36.94 -13.40 11.40
CA ASP A 105 -37.94 -12.63 10.65
C ASP A 105 -37.36 -11.80 9.49
N LEU A 106 -36.07 -11.49 9.53
CA LEU A 106 -35.41 -10.70 8.46
C LEU A 106 -34.71 -11.55 7.41
N LEU A 107 -34.38 -12.81 7.72
CA LEU A 107 -33.40 -13.57 6.94
C LEU A 107 -33.95 -14.16 5.64
N ASP A 108 -35.26 -14.12 5.43
CA ASP A 108 -35.89 -14.58 4.18
C ASP A 108 -35.75 -13.56 3.03
N GLU A 109 -35.56 -12.26 3.34
CA GLU A 109 -35.11 -11.25 2.35
C GLU A 109 -33.56 -11.17 2.25
N VAL A 110 -32.84 -11.80 3.18
CA VAL A 110 -31.36 -11.98 3.17
C VAL A 110 -30.91 -13.15 2.28
N SER A 111 -31.87 -13.80 1.59
CA SER A 111 -31.69 -14.79 0.53
C SER A 111 -30.94 -14.24 -0.70
N ASP A 112 -30.77 -12.94 -0.86
CA ASP A 112 -30.11 -12.40 -2.05
C ASP A 112 -28.59 -12.61 -1.97
N ILE A 113 -28.16 -13.65 -2.68
CA ILE A 113 -26.82 -13.79 -3.24
C ILE A 113 -26.55 -12.53 -4.08
N ASP A 114 -25.97 -11.52 -3.43
CA ASP A 114 -25.69 -10.21 -4.00
C ASP A 114 -24.33 -10.20 -4.71
N LEU A 115 -24.29 -10.89 -5.85
CA LEU A 115 -23.10 -10.94 -6.70
C LEU A 115 -22.74 -9.57 -7.28
N ARG A 116 -23.68 -8.62 -7.33
CA ARG A 116 -23.39 -7.25 -7.81
C ARG A 116 -22.58 -6.48 -6.78
N MET A 117 -22.96 -6.55 -5.52
CA MET A 117 -22.18 -5.96 -4.44
C MET A 117 -20.81 -6.62 -4.35
N LEU A 118 -20.74 -7.95 -4.41
CA LEU A 118 -19.44 -8.65 -4.45
C LEU A 118 -18.60 -8.19 -5.65
N GLN A 119 -19.18 -8.07 -6.84
CA GLN A 119 -18.47 -7.56 -8.02
C GLN A 119 -17.92 -6.16 -7.79
N PHE A 120 -18.69 -5.28 -7.15
CA PHE A 120 -18.24 -3.94 -6.77
C PHE A 120 -17.06 -4.03 -5.80
N GLU A 121 -17.15 -4.81 -4.71
CA GLU A 121 -16.05 -5.00 -3.76
C GLU A 121 -14.77 -5.47 -4.45
N LEU A 122 -14.88 -6.51 -5.28
CA LEU A 122 -13.75 -7.12 -5.98
C LEU A 122 -13.13 -6.18 -7.03
N SER A 123 -13.89 -5.22 -7.55
CA SER A 123 -13.37 -4.23 -8.52
C SER A 123 -12.25 -3.35 -7.93
N GLY A 124 -12.19 -3.24 -6.61
CA GLY A 124 -11.15 -2.50 -5.89
C GLY A 124 -9.83 -3.24 -5.71
N LEU A 125 -9.80 -4.55 -5.98
CA LEU A 125 -8.61 -5.38 -5.82
C LEU A 125 -7.70 -5.25 -7.03
N ARG A 126 -6.98 -4.13 -7.09
CA ARG A 126 -5.95 -3.87 -8.10
C ARG A 126 -4.82 -3.06 -7.49
N PHE A 127 -3.64 -3.20 -8.07
CA PHE A 127 -2.51 -2.35 -7.71
C PHE A 127 -2.44 -1.17 -8.67
N GLU A 128 -2.40 0.02 -8.10
CA GLU A 128 -2.17 1.26 -8.84
C GLU A 128 -0.77 1.75 -8.50
N SER A 129 0.01 2.11 -9.52
CA SER A 129 1.29 2.76 -9.28
C SER A 129 1.05 4.09 -8.54
N GLY A 130 1.80 4.32 -7.46
CA GLY A 130 1.76 5.59 -6.74
C GLY A 130 1.99 6.81 -7.64
N ARG A 131 1.44 7.97 -7.27
CA ARG A 131 1.72 9.22 -7.99
C ARG A 131 3.19 9.61 -7.79
N GLY A 132 3.95 9.64 -8.88
CA GLY A 132 5.34 10.13 -8.91
C GLY A 132 6.37 9.04 -9.20
N HIS A 133 6.14 7.80 -8.74
CA HIS A 133 7.01 6.65 -8.99
C HIS A 133 6.26 5.33 -8.78
N GLN A 134 6.71 4.27 -9.48
CA GLN A 134 6.15 2.94 -9.33
C GLN A 134 6.41 2.40 -7.92
N SER A 135 5.36 1.95 -7.25
CA SER A 135 5.40 1.40 -5.89
C SER A 135 4.09 0.68 -5.59
N VAL A 136 4.12 -0.17 -4.57
CA VAL A 136 2.96 -0.84 -3.96
C VAL A 136 2.95 -0.51 -2.46
N ASP A 137 1.75 -0.31 -1.89
CA ASP A 137 1.60 -0.01 -0.47
C ASP A 137 1.95 -1.25 0.38
N SER A 138 2.61 -1.04 1.53
CA SER A 138 3.01 -2.12 2.43
C SER A 138 1.79 -2.92 2.91
N GLY A 139 1.85 -4.25 2.81
CA GLY A 139 0.77 -5.16 3.22
C GLY A 139 -0.46 -5.17 2.30
N GLU A 140 -0.49 -4.36 1.24
CA GLU A 140 -1.61 -4.29 0.30
C GLU A 140 -1.78 -5.61 -0.47
N LEU A 141 -0.68 -6.30 -0.80
CA LEU A 141 -0.75 -7.61 -1.45
C LEU A 141 -1.47 -8.62 -0.57
N TYR A 142 -0.96 -8.80 0.65
CA TYR A 142 -1.49 -9.79 1.58
C TYR A 142 -2.98 -9.54 1.87
N LYS A 143 -3.33 -8.27 2.14
CA LYS A 143 -4.71 -7.83 2.36
C LYS A 143 -5.63 -8.15 1.16
N ASN A 144 -5.19 -7.85 -0.06
CA ASN A 144 -5.99 -8.12 -1.26
C ASN A 144 -6.18 -9.62 -1.51
N VAL A 145 -5.12 -10.42 -1.29
CA VAL A 145 -5.15 -11.87 -1.41
C VAL A 145 -6.09 -12.50 -0.40
N GLU A 146 -5.96 -12.13 0.87
CA GLU A 146 -6.84 -12.60 1.95
C GLU A 146 -8.30 -12.23 1.69
N TYR A 147 -8.56 -10.99 1.26
CA TYR A 147 -9.90 -10.54 0.94
C TYR A 147 -10.50 -11.34 -0.22
N LEU A 148 -9.79 -11.47 -1.33
CA LEU A 148 -10.25 -12.20 -2.51
C LEU A 148 -10.58 -13.66 -2.17
N ALA A 149 -9.64 -14.36 -1.52
CA ALA A 149 -9.79 -15.76 -1.17
C ALA A 149 -10.94 -15.97 -0.17
N SER A 150 -11.01 -15.17 0.90
CA SER A 150 -12.03 -15.33 1.93
C SER A 150 -13.44 -15.03 1.43
N ARG A 151 -13.63 -13.96 0.64
CA ARG A 151 -14.94 -13.61 0.06
C ARG A 151 -15.39 -14.64 -0.97
N TYR A 152 -14.48 -15.13 -1.80
CA TYR A 152 -14.78 -16.19 -2.77
C TYR A 152 -15.28 -17.45 -2.05
N ILE A 153 -14.58 -17.91 -1.02
CA ILE A 153 -14.95 -19.13 -0.28
C ILE A 153 -16.22 -18.94 0.55
N ALA A 154 -16.42 -17.81 1.20
CA ALA A 154 -17.64 -17.53 1.96
C ALA A 154 -18.88 -17.45 1.05
N MET A 155 -18.75 -16.81 -0.12
CA MET A 155 -19.85 -16.76 -1.09
C MET A 155 -20.12 -18.14 -1.72
N GLU A 156 -19.07 -18.92 -1.99
CA GLU A 156 -19.20 -20.31 -2.46
C GLU A 156 -20.01 -21.16 -1.46
N ASP A 157 -19.68 -21.06 -0.17
CA ASP A 157 -20.39 -21.76 0.90
C ASP A 157 -21.87 -21.32 0.99
N LYS A 158 -22.12 -20.01 0.93
CA LYS A 158 -23.48 -19.45 0.93
C LYS A 158 -24.32 -19.95 -0.25
N ILE A 159 -23.78 -19.91 -1.47
CA ILE A 159 -24.47 -20.41 -2.68
C ILE A 159 -24.81 -21.89 -2.53
N LYS A 160 -23.88 -22.69 -1.99
CA LYS A 160 -24.09 -24.14 -1.80
C LYS A 160 -25.15 -24.47 -0.76
N LYS A 161 -25.29 -23.64 0.28
CA LYS A 161 -26.29 -23.80 1.34
C LYS A 161 -27.69 -23.32 0.95
N VAL A 162 -27.78 -22.25 0.14
CA VAL A 162 -29.05 -21.57 -0.16
C VAL A 162 -29.65 -21.98 -1.51
N CYS A 163 -28.83 -22.19 -2.55
CA CYS A 163 -29.31 -22.57 -3.89
C CYS A 163 -29.21 -24.09 -4.11
N THR A 164 -30.04 -24.63 -5.00
CA THR A 164 -29.96 -26.03 -5.45
C THR A 164 -30.17 -26.15 -6.96
N GLY A 165 -29.80 -27.30 -7.55
CA GLY A 165 -30.06 -27.59 -8.96
C GLY A 165 -29.37 -26.63 -9.94
N ALA A 166 -30.08 -26.23 -11.01
CA ALA A 166 -29.53 -25.41 -12.08
C ALA A 166 -29.14 -23.98 -11.61
N GLU A 167 -29.89 -23.40 -10.68
CA GLU A 167 -29.59 -22.08 -10.12
C GLU A 167 -28.25 -22.08 -9.39
N GLN A 168 -27.99 -23.11 -8.59
CA GLN A 168 -26.72 -23.26 -7.87
C GLN A 168 -25.54 -23.27 -8.86
N THR A 169 -25.64 -24.06 -9.94
CA THR A 169 -24.61 -24.11 -10.98
C THR A 169 -24.38 -22.75 -11.63
N GLU A 170 -25.44 -22.06 -12.04
CA GLU A 170 -25.32 -20.74 -12.68
C GLU A 170 -24.67 -19.71 -11.75
N ARG A 171 -25.05 -19.67 -10.47
CA ARG A 171 -24.49 -18.74 -9.48
C ARG A 171 -23.02 -19.05 -9.19
N LEU A 172 -22.64 -20.32 -9.10
CA LEU A 172 -21.25 -20.73 -8.92
C LEU A 172 -20.41 -20.38 -10.15
N ASP A 173 -20.93 -20.55 -11.37
CA ASP A 173 -20.23 -20.15 -12.59
C ASP A 173 -20.00 -18.64 -12.65
N GLN A 174 -21.00 -17.84 -12.27
CA GLN A 174 -20.86 -16.38 -12.15
C GLN A 174 -19.81 -16.00 -11.10
N LEU A 175 -19.83 -16.63 -9.92
CA LEU A 175 -18.84 -16.41 -8.87
C LEU A 175 -17.42 -16.75 -9.33
N ASN A 176 -17.24 -17.93 -9.94
CA ASN A 176 -15.95 -18.38 -10.47
C ASN A 176 -15.41 -17.42 -11.53
N LYS A 177 -16.27 -16.96 -12.44
CA LYS A 177 -15.87 -15.97 -13.44
C LYS A 177 -15.37 -14.68 -12.81
N MET A 178 -16.11 -14.11 -11.84
CA MET A 178 -15.69 -12.89 -11.15
C MET A 178 -14.37 -13.09 -10.39
N TYR A 179 -14.22 -14.20 -9.68
CA TYR A 179 -12.99 -14.55 -8.98
C TYR A 179 -11.80 -14.62 -9.94
N MET A 180 -11.92 -15.37 -11.04
CA MET A 180 -10.84 -15.53 -12.01
C MET A 180 -10.47 -14.20 -12.70
N GLU A 181 -11.45 -13.38 -13.07
CA GLU A 181 -11.21 -12.07 -13.67
C GLU A 181 -10.49 -11.12 -12.71
N THR A 182 -10.85 -11.14 -11.43
CA THR A 182 -10.22 -10.31 -10.39
C THR A 182 -8.81 -10.80 -10.08
N LEU A 183 -8.61 -12.12 -9.92
CA LEU A 183 -7.29 -12.72 -9.74
C LEU A 183 -6.35 -12.36 -10.89
N GLU A 184 -6.83 -12.45 -12.12
CA GLU A 184 -6.07 -12.11 -13.32
C GLU A 184 -5.61 -10.64 -13.31
N LYS A 185 -6.53 -9.71 -13.01
CA LYS A 185 -6.22 -8.27 -12.93
C LYS A 185 -5.23 -7.97 -11.81
N MET A 186 -5.43 -8.57 -10.64
CA MET A 186 -4.58 -8.39 -9.48
C MET A 186 -3.16 -8.91 -9.74
N ALA A 187 -3.03 -10.14 -10.23
CA ALA A 187 -1.73 -10.75 -10.55
C ALA A 187 -0.98 -9.96 -11.62
N LYS A 188 -1.68 -9.54 -12.69
CA LYS A 188 -1.08 -8.76 -13.78
C LYS A 188 -0.65 -7.37 -13.33
N SER A 189 -1.47 -6.65 -12.57
CA SER A 189 -1.12 -5.30 -12.12
C SER A 189 0.07 -5.31 -11.16
N TYR A 190 0.11 -6.25 -10.22
CA TYR A 190 1.24 -6.40 -9.31
C TYR A 190 2.53 -6.78 -10.06
N SER A 191 2.45 -7.76 -10.97
CA SER A 191 3.63 -8.22 -11.70
C SER A 191 4.21 -7.16 -12.63
N GLU A 192 3.37 -6.34 -13.27
CA GLU A 192 3.84 -5.22 -14.09
C GLU A 192 4.56 -4.16 -13.26
N ILE A 193 4.12 -3.89 -12.02
CA ILE A 193 4.77 -2.92 -11.13
C ILE A 193 6.06 -3.52 -10.56
N VAL A 194 5.95 -4.60 -9.78
CA VAL A 194 7.08 -5.16 -9.04
C VAL A 194 8.08 -5.83 -9.98
N GLY A 195 7.59 -6.68 -10.90
CA GLY A 195 8.42 -7.30 -11.92
C GLY A 195 9.01 -6.28 -12.90
N GLY A 196 8.29 -5.22 -13.22
CA GLY A 196 8.82 -4.11 -14.04
C GLY A 196 10.00 -3.41 -13.38
N ILE A 197 9.91 -3.08 -12.09
CA ILE A 197 11.02 -2.47 -11.34
C ILE A 197 12.23 -3.42 -11.28
N LEU A 198 12.00 -4.72 -11.08
CA LEU A 198 13.07 -5.73 -11.04
C LEU A 198 13.79 -5.83 -12.39
N GLU A 199 13.04 -5.85 -13.49
CA GLU A 199 13.58 -5.89 -14.85
C GLU A 199 14.33 -4.61 -15.22
N ASP A 200 13.85 -3.44 -14.78
CA ASP A 200 14.54 -2.16 -14.88
C ASP A 200 15.92 -2.18 -14.19
N TYR A 201 16.06 -3.00 -13.16
CA TYR A 201 17.30 -3.24 -12.44
C TYR A 201 18.02 -4.53 -12.88
N GLY A 202 17.66 -5.08 -14.04
CA GLY A 202 18.40 -6.14 -14.71
C GLY A 202 18.03 -7.58 -14.34
N VAL A 203 16.98 -7.80 -13.55
CA VAL A 203 16.51 -9.15 -13.19
C VAL A 203 15.40 -9.58 -14.17
N SER A 204 15.79 -10.32 -15.20
CA SER A 204 14.90 -10.67 -16.33
C SER A 204 13.89 -11.77 -15.99
N GLY A 205 12.66 -11.66 -16.51
CA GLY A 205 11.63 -12.72 -16.40
C GLY A 205 10.82 -12.68 -15.10
N GLU A 206 11.05 -11.67 -14.25
CA GLU A 206 10.38 -11.55 -12.96
C GLU A 206 8.89 -11.20 -13.09
N LYS A 207 8.46 -10.54 -14.16
CA LYS A 207 7.02 -10.29 -14.41
C LYS A 207 6.22 -11.59 -14.48
N GLU A 208 6.66 -12.54 -15.30
CA GLU A 208 5.95 -13.81 -15.48
C GLU A 208 6.02 -14.65 -14.20
N LYS A 209 7.19 -14.72 -13.57
CA LYS A 209 7.41 -15.48 -12.34
C LYS A 209 6.53 -14.99 -11.19
N ILE A 210 6.43 -13.67 -11.00
CA ILE A 210 5.58 -13.05 -9.98
C ILE A 210 4.11 -13.30 -10.30
N TYR A 211 3.69 -13.12 -11.55
CA TYR A 211 2.33 -13.36 -12.00
C TYR A 211 1.86 -14.79 -11.66
N GLN A 212 2.67 -15.81 -12.00
CA GLN A 212 2.36 -17.21 -11.69
C GLN A 212 2.36 -17.48 -10.18
N SER A 213 3.30 -16.88 -9.44
CA SER A 213 3.40 -17.03 -7.99
C SER A 213 2.16 -16.48 -7.27
N ILE A 214 1.63 -15.32 -7.71
CA ILE A 214 0.39 -14.76 -7.16
C ILE A 214 -0.80 -15.68 -7.43
N LYS A 215 -0.97 -16.16 -8.67
CA LYS A 215 -2.09 -17.04 -9.04
C LYS A 215 -2.08 -18.30 -8.20
N SER A 216 -0.94 -18.98 -8.13
CA SER A 216 -0.80 -20.19 -7.33
C SER A 216 -1.00 -19.93 -5.84
N GLY A 217 -0.50 -18.81 -5.32
CA GLY A 217 -0.62 -18.47 -3.89
C GLY A 217 -2.06 -18.18 -3.48
N VAL A 218 -2.81 -17.41 -4.28
CA VAL A 218 -4.22 -17.10 -4.01
C VAL A 218 -5.08 -18.36 -4.08
N GLU A 219 -4.86 -19.22 -5.08
CA GLU A 219 -5.57 -20.49 -5.22
C GLU A 219 -5.32 -21.40 -4.01
N GLN A 220 -4.07 -21.48 -3.55
CA GLN A 220 -3.72 -22.24 -2.34
C GLN A 220 -4.43 -21.68 -1.10
N GLN A 221 -4.45 -20.35 -0.92
CA GLN A 221 -5.14 -19.71 0.21
C GLN A 221 -6.65 -20.02 0.18
N ALA A 222 -7.27 -19.95 -1.00
CA ALA A 222 -8.68 -20.29 -1.17
C ALA A 222 -8.96 -21.76 -0.83
N ASP A 223 -8.09 -22.68 -1.24
CA ASP A 223 -8.21 -24.11 -0.89
C ASP A 223 -8.06 -24.37 0.61
N GLU A 224 -7.23 -23.61 1.31
CA GLU A 224 -7.07 -23.69 2.76
C GLU A 224 -8.32 -23.22 3.49
N TYR A 225 -8.85 -22.05 3.12
CA TYR A 225 -10.13 -21.58 3.64
C TYR A 225 -11.28 -22.56 3.36
N ARG A 226 -11.31 -23.14 2.15
CA ARG A 226 -12.31 -24.16 1.78
C ARG A 226 -12.20 -25.40 2.65
N ARG A 227 -10.97 -25.86 2.94
CA ARG A 227 -10.73 -27.03 3.79
C ARG A 227 -11.14 -26.74 5.24
N PHE A 228 -10.80 -25.56 5.74
CA PHE A 228 -11.15 -25.10 7.08
C PHE A 228 -12.67 -25.06 7.29
N LEU A 229 -13.44 -24.53 6.33
CA LEU A 229 -14.91 -24.57 6.40
C LEU A 229 -15.47 -26.00 6.37
N LYS A 230 -14.91 -26.89 5.54
CA LYS A 230 -15.39 -28.28 5.40
C LYS A 230 -15.13 -29.17 6.62
N GLN A 231 -14.08 -28.89 7.39
CA GLN A 231 -13.69 -29.70 8.54
C GLN A 231 -14.53 -29.41 9.81
N ASP A 232 -15.58 -28.60 9.69
CA ASP A 232 -16.51 -28.23 10.78
C ASP A 232 -15.84 -27.62 12.02
N GLN A 233 -14.55 -27.28 11.92
CA GLN A 233 -13.81 -26.51 12.92
C GLN A 233 -14.10 -25.01 12.80
N GLY A 234 -14.73 -24.60 11.69
CA GLY A 234 -14.53 -23.27 11.14
C GLY A 234 -15.17 -22.12 11.90
N LEU A 235 -16.26 -22.39 12.61
CA LEU A 235 -17.09 -21.39 13.29
C LEU A 235 -17.78 -21.98 14.53
N THR A 236 -17.20 -23.04 15.10
CA THR A 236 -17.77 -23.77 16.24
C THR A 236 -18.05 -22.81 17.40
N GLY A 237 -19.27 -22.89 17.96
CA GLY A 237 -19.69 -22.07 19.09
C GLY A 237 -20.81 -21.05 18.79
N LEU A 238 -21.17 -20.80 17.54
CA LEU A 238 -22.36 -20.00 17.19
C LEU A 238 -23.63 -20.84 17.02
N GLU A 239 -23.48 -22.12 16.67
CA GLU A 239 -24.60 -23.04 16.50
C GLU A 239 -25.38 -23.23 17.81
N GLY A 240 -26.70 -23.10 17.75
CA GLY A 240 -27.57 -23.21 18.92
C GLY A 240 -27.51 -22.01 19.87
N THR A 241 -26.77 -20.96 19.53
CA THR A 241 -26.77 -19.68 20.25
C THR A 241 -27.74 -18.69 19.60
N GLU A 242 -28.02 -17.57 20.28
CA GLU A 242 -28.77 -16.45 19.70
C GLU A 242 -28.09 -15.88 18.46
N ASP A 243 -26.78 -16.07 18.30
CA ASP A 243 -25.98 -15.51 17.20
C ASP A 243 -25.80 -16.46 16.01
N ALA A 244 -26.55 -17.57 15.96
CA ALA A 244 -26.48 -18.53 14.85
C ALA A 244 -26.81 -17.88 13.48
N TRP A 245 -27.52 -16.75 13.47
CA TRP A 245 -27.82 -15.99 12.25
C TRP A 245 -26.56 -15.46 11.53
N LEU A 246 -25.46 -15.23 12.26
CA LEU A 246 -24.18 -14.78 11.68
C LEU A 246 -23.59 -15.82 10.71
N LEU A 247 -23.93 -17.11 10.89
CA LEU A 247 -23.51 -18.18 9.97
C LEU A 247 -24.14 -18.05 8.57
N LYS A 248 -25.14 -17.19 8.41
CA LYS A 248 -25.77 -16.86 7.12
C LYS A 248 -25.19 -15.60 6.45
N ASP A 249 -24.33 -14.85 7.15
CA ASP A 249 -23.70 -13.65 6.58
C ASP A 249 -22.30 -13.97 6.02
N ASP A 250 -22.16 -13.90 4.70
CA ASP A 250 -20.94 -14.23 3.98
C ASP A 250 -19.75 -13.26 4.27
N GLU A 251 -19.99 -12.01 4.66
CA GLU A 251 -18.91 -11.09 5.05
C GLU A 251 -18.36 -11.45 6.42
N TYR A 252 -19.25 -11.84 7.35
CA TYR A 252 -18.86 -12.37 8.65
C TYR A 252 -18.04 -13.66 8.51
N ILE A 253 -18.49 -14.62 7.71
CA ILE A 253 -17.71 -15.85 7.44
C ILE A 253 -16.34 -15.50 6.86
N ALA A 254 -16.27 -14.62 5.85
CA ALA A 254 -15.01 -14.21 5.26
C ALA A 254 -14.06 -13.53 6.27
N ALA A 255 -14.58 -12.72 7.18
CA ALA A 255 -13.77 -12.12 8.24
C ALA A 255 -13.26 -13.15 9.24
N MET A 256 -14.10 -14.11 9.62
CA MET A 256 -13.69 -15.20 10.51
C MET A 256 -12.62 -16.09 9.88
N LEU A 257 -12.66 -16.33 8.57
CA LEU A 257 -11.61 -17.03 7.84
C LEU A 257 -10.26 -16.30 7.93
N ARG A 258 -10.26 -14.98 7.71
CA ARG A 258 -9.04 -14.15 7.81
C ARG A 258 -8.44 -14.15 9.22
N LYS A 259 -9.27 -14.21 10.26
CA LYS A 259 -8.83 -14.27 11.66
C LYS A 259 -8.10 -15.55 12.04
N GLN A 260 -8.24 -16.63 11.27
CA GLN A 260 -7.61 -17.91 11.61
C GLN A 260 -6.09 -17.91 11.39
N ASN A 261 -5.56 -16.86 10.75
CA ASN A 261 -4.15 -16.74 10.39
C ASN A 261 -3.61 -18.05 9.79
N LEU A 262 -4.41 -18.65 8.90
CA LEU A 262 -4.06 -19.88 8.17
C LEU A 262 -3.02 -19.49 7.13
N ILE A 263 -1.80 -19.28 7.60
CA ILE A 263 -0.62 -19.16 6.78
C ILE A 263 -0.05 -20.57 6.71
N SER A 264 -0.13 -21.19 5.54
CA SER A 264 0.48 -22.49 5.33
C SER A 264 1.98 -22.44 5.60
N GLU A 265 2.45 -23.17 6.61
CA GLU A 265 3.85 -23.65 6.67
C GLU A 265 4.18 -24.55 5.46
N ALA A 266 3.15 -25.09 4.77
CA ALA A 266 3.30 -25.81 3.50
C ALA A 266 3.55 -24.89 2.30
N GLY A 267 3.65 -23.56 2.50
CA GLY A 267 4.09 -22.56 1.53
C GLY A 267 5.59 -22.61 1.23
N LEU A 268 6.23 -23.79 1.36
CA LEU A 268 7.50 -24.04 0.70
C LEU A 268 7.24 -23.87 -0.80
N SER A 269 7.67 -22.72 -1.30
CA SER A 269 7.68 -22.40 -2.71
C SER A 269 8.02 -23.64 -3.54
N LYS A 270 7.16 -23.98 -4.52
CA LYS A 270 7.56 -24.90 -5.59
C LYS A 270 8.91 -24.39 -6.11
N GLU A 271 9.90 -25.26 -6.20
CA GLU A 271 11.28 -24.90 -6.53
C GLU A 271 11.34 -23.84 -7.65
N GLY A 272 11.75 -22.61 -7.30
CA GLY A 272 11.83 -21.48 -8.23
C GLY A 272 10.67 -20.46 -8.23
N ALA A 273 9.58 -20.65 -7.47
CA ALA A 273 8.50 -19.66 -7.31
C ALA A 273 8.69 -18.76 -6.08
N TYR A 274 7.76 -17.84 -5.83
CA TYR A 274 7.68 -17.09 -4.57
C TYR A 274 6.45 -17.52 -3.77
N SER A 275 6.59 -17.59 -2.44
CA SER A 275 5.42 -17.59 -1.54
C SER A 275 4.74 -16.21 -1.51
N LEU A 276 3.50 -16.15 -1.01
CA LEU A 276 2.78 -14.88 -0.83
C LEU A 276 3.52 -13.90 0.09
N TRP A 277 4.16 -14.42 1.14
CA TRP A 277 4.99 -13.63 2.04
C TRP A 277 6.23 -13.09 1.32
N GLU A 278 6.94 -13.93 0.56
CA GLU A 278 8.12 -13.49 -0.21
C GLU A 278 7.75 -12.44 -1.26
N LEU A 279 6.57 -12.56 -1.88
CA LEU A 279 6.06 -11.54 -2.80
C LEU A 279 5.84 -10.22 -2.07
N ASP A 280 5.22 -10.22 -0.89
CA ASP A 280 4.99 -8.99 -0.12
C ASP A 280 6.33 -8.32 0.28
N VAL A 281 7.31 -9.12 0.72
CA VAL A 281 8.68 -8.66 0.99
C VAL A 281 9.32 -8.03 -0.26
N LEU A 282 9.18 -8.70 -1.41
CA LEU A 282 9.73 -8.23 -2.68
C LEU A 282 9.09 -6.90 -3.12
N GLY A 283 7.76 -6.77 -2.99
CA GLY A 283 7.04 -5.54 -3.26
C GLY A 283 7.50 -4.37 -2.39
N GLN A 284 7.66 -4.60 -1.09
CA GLN A 284 8.17 -3.59 -0.14
C GLN A 284 9.61 -3.19 -0.48
N TYR A 285 10.45 -4.16 -0.84
CA TYR A 285 11.84 -3.94 -1.22
C TYR A 285 11.95 -3.04 -2.44
N VAL A 286 11.31 -3.41 -3.57
CA VAL A 286 11.41 -2.64 -4.82
C VAL A 286 10.74 -1.27 -4.71
N SER A 287 9.63 -1.18 -3.99
CA SER A 287 8.95 0.11 -3.74
C SER A 287 9.85 1.06 -2.95
N SER A 288 10.64 0.53 -2.02
CA SER A 288 11.63 1.32 -1.28
C SER A 288 12.76 1.80 -2.19
N LEU A 289 13.24 0.97 -3.12
CA LEU A 289 14.24 1.36 -4.13
C LEU A 289 13.75 2.49 -5.03
N SER A 290 12.53 2.36 -5.57
CA SER A 290 11.90 3.37 -6.41
C SER A 290 11.66 4.67 -5.64
N THR A 291 11.27 4.59 -4.37
CA THR A 291 11.10 5.77 -3.52
C THR A 291 12.44 6.47 -3.25
N MET A 292 13.51 5.71 -2.98
CA MET A 292 14.86 6.25 -2.79
C MET A 292 15.35 6.98 -4.06
N GLU A 293 15.09 6.41 -5.23
CA GLU A 293 15.45 7.03 -6.52
C GLU A 293 14.63 8.30 -6.82
N ALA A 294 13.33 8.27 -6.55
CA ALA A 294 12.42 9.39 -6.78
C ALA A 294 12.76 10.59 -5.89
N LYS A 295 13.10 10.35 -4.61
CA LYS A 295 13.39 11.40 -3.63
C LYS A 295 14.87 11.81 -3.59
N ALA A 296 15.72 11.27 -4.46
CA ALA A 296 17.12 11.68 -4.53
C ALA A 296 17.26 13.14 -5.00
N VAL A 297 17.86 13.99 -4.16
CA VAL A 297 18.01 15.44 -4.40
C VAL A 297 19.42 15.74 -4.91
N THR A 298 19.54 16.10 -6.20
CA THR A 298 20.82 16.40 -6.84
C THR A 298 21.52 17.64 -6.29
N TYR A 299 20.79 18.53 -5.61
CA TYR A 299 21.29 19.77 -5.00
C TYR A 299 21.93 19.57 -3.63
N GLU A 300 21.77 18.43 -2.97
CA GLU A 300 22.18 18.21 -1.57
C GLU A 300 22.78 16.83 -1.31
N MET A 301 22.72 15.90 -2.25
CA MET A 301 23.30 14.57 -2.05
C MET A 301 24.72 14.54 -2.61
N THR A 302 25.71 14.75 -1.74
CA THR A 302 27.13 14.55 -2.05
C THR A 302 27.45 13.09 -2.37
N GLU A 303 28.53 12.87 -3.11
CA GLU A 303 29.04 11.53 -3.42
C GLU A 303 29.25 10.69 -2.16
N GLU A 304 29.78 11.30 -1.09
CA GLU A 304 30.00 10.63 0.19
C GLU A 304 28.68 10.18 0.84
N ARG A 305 27.61 10.99 0.72
CA ARG A 305 26.30 10.69 1.29
C ARG A 305 25.65 9.55 0.51
N LEU A 306 25.69 9.63 -0.82
CA LEU A 306 25.23 8.55 -1.69
C LEU A 306 25.95 7.23 -1.37
N GLY A 307 27.27 7.27 -1.15
CA GLY A 307 28.03 6.07 -0.80
C GLY A 307 27.59 5.45 0.54
N LEU A 308 27.22 6.28 1.52
CA LEU A 308 26.70 5.83 2.82
C LEU A 308 25.28 5.27 2.71
N ASP A 309 24.39 5.95 1.99
CA ASP A 309 23.01 5.51 1.73
C ASP A 309 22.97 4.15 1.03
N LEU A 310 23.77 3.99 -0.03
CA LEU A 310 23.87 2.75 -0.79
C LEU A 310 24.48 1.61 0.05
N ALA A 311 25.40 1.92 0.97
CA ALA A 311 25.94 0.92 1.88
C ALA A 311 24.90 0.47 2.91
N MET A 312 24.09 1.39 3.44
CA MET A 312 22.98 1.05 4.34
C MET A 312 21.99 0.10 3.64
N LEU A 313 21.60 0.42 2.40
CA LEU A 313 20.79 -0.45 1.56
C LEU A 313 21.43 -1.84 1.44
N ALA A 314 22.69 -1.93 1.03
CA ALA A 314 23.37 -3.22 0.85
C ALA A 314 23.46 -4.04 2.15
N MET A 315 23.68 -3.39 3.30
CA MET A 315 23.67 -4.06 4.61
C MET A 315 22.28 -4.57 4.96
N LYS A 316 21.21 -3.79 4.74
CA LYS A 316 19.83 -4.24 4.97
C LYS A 316 19.47 -5.43 4.08
N THR A 317 19.85 -5.38 2.80
CA THR A 317 19.66 -6.49 1.87
C THR A 317 20.41 -7.75 2.34
N ASP A 318 21.65 -7.62 2.82
CA ASP A 318 22.42 -8.75 3.34
C ASP A 318 21.78 -9.38 4.59
N VAL A 319 21.26 -8.55 5.52
CA VAL A 319 20.49 -9.04 6.68
C VAL A 319 19.23 -9.76 6.22
N LEU A 320 18.46 -9.16 5.31
CA LEU A 320 17.24 -9.78 4.78
C LEU A 320 17.53 -11.13 4.11
N CYS A 321 18.62 -11.22 3.34
CA CYS A 321 19.07 -12.48 2.72
C CYS A 321 19.44 -13.58 3.73
N LYS A 322 19.68 -13.25 4.99
CA LYS A 322 20.05 -14.20 6.06
C LYS A 322 18.87 -14.61 6.92
N GLU A 323 17.69 -14.02 6.72
CA GLU A 323 16.49 -14.39 7.44
C GLU A 323 16.06 -15.82 7.10
N LYS A 324 15.64 -16.57 8.11
CA LYS A 324 15.38 -18.02 8.01
C LYS A 324 14.27 -18.39 7.01
N ASN A 325 13.34 -17.47 6.78
CA ASN A 325 12.15 -17.70 5.96
C ASN A 325 12.35 -17.26 4.49
N VAL A 326 13.51 -16.71 4.14
CA VAL A 326 13.82 -16.28 2.76
C VAL A 326 14.30 -17.47 1.95
N GLY A 327 13.52 -17.85 0.93
CA GLY A 327 13.87 -18.91 -0.01
C GLY A 327 15.01 -18.52 -0.94
N SER A 328 15.60 -19.53 -1.60
CA SER A 328 16.70 -19.34 -2.54
C SER A 328 16.35 -18.44 -3.73
N ALA A 329 15.10 -18.51 -4.20
CA ALA A 329 14.59 -17.67 -5.28
C ALA A 329 14.60 -16.19 -4.88
N LEU A 330 14.01 -15.84 -3.73
CA LEU A 330 14.00 -14.47 -3.23
C LEU A 330 15.42 -13.97 -2.93
N ASN A 331 16.26 -14.81 -2.31
CA ASN A 331 17.65 -14.46 -2.02
C ASN A 331 18.44 -14.05 -3.28
N THR A 332 18.29 -14.84 -4.35
CA THR A 332 18.95 -14.59 -5.64
C THR A 332 18.45 -13.28 -6.24
N THR A 333 17.14 -13.10 -6.31
CA THR A 333 16.51 -11.89 -6.84
C THR A 333 16.96 -10.65 -6.07
N LEU A 334 16.90 -10.65 -4.73
CA LEU A 334 17.33 -9.51 -3.91
C LEU A 334 18.79 -9.09 -4.19
N LYS A 335 19.70 -10.06 -4.36
CA LYS A 335 21.11 -9.81 -4.68
C LYS A 335 21.30 -9.26 -6.09
N GLU A 336 20.64 -9.86 -7.08
CA GLU A 336 20.72 -9.40 -8.47
C GLU A 336 20.13 -8.00 -8.61
N THR A 337 18.96 -7.75 -8.02
CA THR A 337 18.32 -6.44 -7.98
C THR A 337 19.21 -5.40 -7.31
N LEU A 338 19.83 -5.72 -6.17
CA LEU A 338 20.77 -4.80 -5.52
C LEU A 338 21.92 -4.46 -6.47
N ASN A 339 22.57 -5.46 -7.06
CA ASN A 339 23.71 -5.25 -7.95
C ASN A 339 23.37 -4.38 -9.17
N GLY A 340 22.20 -4.60 -9.77
CA GLY A 340 21.72 -3.75 -10.87
C GLY A 340 21.33 -2.35 -10.41
N TYR A 341 20.56 -2.25 -9.32
CA TYR A 341 20.09 -0.99 -8.76
C TYR A 341 21.22 -0.03 -8.47
N LEU A 342 22.31 -0.48 -7.82
CA LEU A 342 23.40 0.41 -7.43
C LEU A 342 23.99 1.16 -8.64
N ASN A 343 24.10 0.50 -9.80
CA ASN A 343 24.63 1.13 -11.01
C ASN A 343 23.58 2.00 -11.69
N VAL A 344 22.36 1.47 -11.87
CA VAL A 344 21.25 2.18 -12.51
C VAL A 344 20.91 3.47 -11.77
N PHE A 345 20.89 3.43 -10.42
CA PHE A 345 20.66 4.60 -9.59
C PHE A 345 21.69 5.70 -9.83
N LEU A 346 22.99 5.36 -9.85
CA LEU A 346 24.05 6.34 -10.08
C LEU A 346 24.03 6.91 -11.50
N ASP A 347 23.69 6.09 -12.49
CA ASP A 347 23.52 6.53 -13.88
C ASP A 347 22.34 7.52 -14.02
N ARG A 348 21.18 7.16 -13.47
CA ARG A 348 19.99 8.02 -13.50
C ARG A 348 20.19 9.30 -12.66
N PHE A 349 20.91 9.23 -11.55
CA PHE A 349 21.30 10.41 -10.77
C PHE A 349 22.21 11.34 -11.60
N ASN A 350 23.21 10.79 -12.30
CA ASN A 350 24.08 11.58 -13.18
C ASN A 350 23.33 12.15 -14.39
N GLN A 351 22.34 11.43 -14.92
CA GLN A 351 21.46 11.91 -15.97
C GLN A 351 20.63 13.11 -15.51
N LYS A 352 20.09 13.09 -14.28
CA LYS A 352 19.40 14.26 -13.69
C LYS A 352 20.33 15.48 -13.62
N LEU A 353 21.59 15.29 -13.19
CA LEU A 353 22.60 16.36 -13.19
C LEU A 353 22.89 16.86 -14.62
N GLU A 354 22.99 15.95 -15.60
CA GLU A 354 23.21 16.32 -16.99
C GLU A 354 22.07 17.14 -17.58
N ILE A 355 20.81 16.76 -17.31
CA ILE A 355 19.63 17.52 -17.74
C ILE A 355 19.68 18.95 -17.19
N ASN A 356 20.07 19.12 -15.92
CA ASN A 356 20.22 20.44 -15.30
C ASN A 356 21.35 21.25 -15.96
N ARG A 357 22.50 20.61 -16.29
CA ARG A 357 23.60 21.28 -17.00
C ARG A 357 23.23 21.71 -18.43
N ARG A 358 22.39 20.92 -19.12
CA ARG A 358 21.95 21.21 -20.49
C ARG A 358 20.87 22.29 -20.57
N ASN A 359 20.16 22.55 -19.46
CA ASN A 359 19.12 23.56 -19.37
C ASN A 359 19.42 24.56 -18.22
N PRO A 360 20.56 25.27 -18.25
CA PRO A 360 20.93 26.17 -17.17
C PRO A 360 20.04 27.42 -17.17
N LEU A 361 19.61 27.86 -15.98
CA LEU A 361 18.94 29.15 -15.81
C LEU A 361 19.97 30.28 -15.70
N ILE A 362 21.13 29.98 -15.12
CA ILE A 362 22.29 30.87 -15.00
C ILE A 362 23.58 30.12 -15.32
N GLU A 363 24.65 30.85 -15.70
CA GLU A 363 25.95 30.26 -16.05
C GLU A 363 26.51 29.37 -14.92
N ALA A 364 26.30 29.77 -13.66
CA ALA A 364 26.72 29.01 -12.49
C ALA A 364 26.08 27.61 -12.41
N ASP A 365 24.93 27.37 -13.04
CA ASP A 365 24.25 26.06 -13.01
C ASP A 365 25.06 24.96 -13.71
N ILE A 366 25.90 25.33 -14.67
CA ILE A 366 26.74 24.39 -15.41
C ILE A 366 27.77 23.75 -14.46
N GLN A 367 28.47 24.58 -13.67
CA GLN A 367 29.41 24.12 -12.66
C GLN A 367 28.69 23.57 -11.42
N GLY A 368 27.59 24.21 -11.01
CA GLY A 368 26.78 23.82 -9.86
C GLY A 368 26.23 22.39 -9.97
N ASN A 369 25.86 21.97 -11.18
CA ASN A 369 25.40 20.62 -11.49
C ASN A 369 26.50 19.73 -12.08
N ALA A 370 27.78 19.93 -11.74
CA ALA A 370 28.91 19.14 -12.23
C ALA A 370 28.66 17.61 -12.20
N GLU A 371 29.32 16.87 -13.09
CA GLU A 371 29.19 15.42 -13.21
C GLU A 371 29.44 14.68 -11.88
N LEU A 372 28.73 13.58 -11.66
CA LEU A 372 28.87 12.74 -10.48
C LEU A 372 30.22 12.01 -10.46
N ASN A 373 31.01 12.19 -9.40
CA ASN A 373 32.21 11.40 -9.20
C ASN A 373 31.87 10.02 -8.59
N LYS A 374 31.53 9.06 -9.45
CA LYS A 374 31.17 7.69 -9.04
C LYS A 374 32.25 6.99 -8.21
N GLU A 375 33.53 7.25 -8.48
CA GLU A 375 34.63 6.67 -7.71
C GLU A 375 34.57 7.09 -6.23
N SER A 376 34.22 8.36 -5.97
CA SER A 376 34.05 8.86 -4.60
C SER A 376 32.88 8.18 -3.87
N VAL A 377 31.78 7.96 -4.57
CA VAL A 377 30.63 7.19 -4.04
C VAL A 377 31.10 5.80 -3.61
N TRP A 378 31.78 5.10 -4.52
CA TRP A 378 32.27 3.74 -4.28
C TRP A 378 33.32 3.65 -3.18
N LYS A 379 34.16 4.67 -2.97
CA LYS A 379 35.12 4.71 -1.85
C LYS A 379 34.42 4.66 -0.51
N VAL A 380 33.39 5.48 -0.29
CA VAL A 380 32.62 5.46 0.97
C VAL A 380 31.81 4.18 1.11
N TYR A 381 31.15 3.74 0.04
CA TYR A 381 30.41 2.47 0.03
C TYR A 381 31.31 1.29 0.43
N ASN A 382 32.46 1.13 -0.24
CA ASN A 382 33.37 0.02 0.00
C ASN A 382 33.97 0.08 1.40
N LYS A 383 34.31 1.28 1.90
CA LYS A 383 34.83 1.43 3.27
C LYS A 383 33.79 1.00 4.30
N THR A 384 32.54 1.39 4.12
CA THR A 384 31.43 1.03 5.00
C THR A 384 31.18 -0.48 4.97
N MET A 385 31.07 -1.06 3.78
CA MET A 385 30.84 -2.50 3.59
C MET A 385 32.01 -3.37 4.08
N GLU A 386 33.25 -2.90 3.96
CA GLU A 386 34.42 -3.55 4.57
C GLU A 386 34.25 -3.65 6.10
N GLN A 387 33.89 -2.55 6.76
CA GLN A 387 33.67 -2.55 8.21
C GLN A 387 32.50 -3.43 8.63
N TYR A 388 31.44 -3.48 7.81
CA TYR A 388 30.32 -4.38 8.01
C TYR A 388 30.75 -5.85 7.95
N ARG A 389 31.52 -6.24 6.91
CA ARG A 389 32.03 -7.61 6.76
C ARG A 389 32.98 -8.02 7.88
N ILE A 390 33.81 -7.10 8.37
CA ILE A 390 34.76 -7.36 9.47
C ILE A 390 34.02 -7.52 10.80
N SER A 391 33.03 -6.66 11.08
CA SER A 391 32.42 -6.59 12.41
C SER A 391 31.10 -7.36 12.55
N GLY A 392 30.42 -7.65 11.45
CA GLY A 392 29.02 -8.12 11.43
C GLY A 392 28.02 -7.11 12.00
N ASN A 393 28.43 -5.87 12.29
CA ASN A 393 27.62 -4.88 12.99
C ASN A 393 27.36 -3.67 12.07
N GLY A 394 26.10 -3.55 11.61
CA GLY A 394 25.67 -2.46 10.73
C GLY A 394 25.88 -1.07 11.34
N MET A 395 25.61 -0.89 12.63
CA MET A 395 25.81 0.39 13.31
C MET A 395 27.28 0.79 13.37
N LYS A 396 28.17 -0.14 13.72
CA LYS A 396 29.61 0.11 13.73
C LYS A 396 30.13 0.44 12.32
N ALA A 397 29.61 -0.25 11.31
CA ALA A 397 29.93 0.02 9.92
C ALA A 397 29.48 1.42 9.47
N LEU A 398 28.25 1.81 9.78
CA LEU A 398 27.71 3.15 9.47
C LEU A 398 28.54 4.26 10.12
N ILE A 399 28.91 4.12 11.40
CA ILE A 399 29.76 5.09 12.10
C ILE A 399 31.09 5.26 11.36
N LYS A 400 31.76 4.14 11.03
CA LYS A 400 33.06 4.18 10.35
C LYS A 400 32.96 4.68 8.91
N GLY A 401 31.87 4.35 8.21
CA GLY A 401 31.53 4.89 6.90
C GLY A 401 31.36 6.41 6.94
N ALA A 402 30.60 6.91 7.91
CA ALA A 402 30.34 8.32 8.11
C ALA A 402 31.60 9.11 8.53
N GLU A 403 32.43 8.59 9.43
CA GLU A 403 33.73 9.18 9.76
C GLU A 403 34.60 9.36 8.51
N TYR A 404 34.68 8.32 7.68
CA TYR A 404 35.43 8.35 6.43
C TYR A 404 34.82 9.33 5.42
N GLY A 405 33.49 9.28 5.21
CA GLY A 405 32.75 10.18 4.33
C GLY A 405 32.93 11.65 4.72
N ARG A 406 32.78 11.99 6.00
CA ARG A 406 33.03 13.34 6.53
C ARG A 406 34.45 13.80 6.23
N SER A 407 35.45 12.93 6.41
CA SER A 407 36.85 13.25 6.10
C SER A 407 37.06 13.53 4.60
N GLN A 408 36.46 12.74 3.71
CA GLN A 408 36.56 12.98 2.26
C GLN A 408 35.85 14.27 1.84
N TYR A 409 34.66 14.51 2.39
CA TYR A 409 33.91 15.75 2.16
C TYR A 409 34.74 16.98 2.57
N LEU A 410 35.31 17.00 3.78
CA LEU A 410 36.12 18.12 4.26
C LEU A 410 37.34 18.39 3.36
N LYS A 411 38.05 17.34 2.94
CA LYS A 411 39.18 17.46 1.99
C LYS A 411 38.74 18.08 0.66
N LYS A 412 37.57 17.71 0.16
CA LYS A 412 37.01 18.30 -1.07
C LYS A 412 36.61 19.75 -0.87
N MET A 413 36.09 20.10 0.30
CA MET A 413 35.78 21.49 0.65
C MET A 413 37.02 22.36 0.85
N GLU A 414 38.22 21.80 1.00
CA GLU A 414 39.48 22.59 0.98
C GLU A 414 39.89 22.96 -0.45
N LEU A 415 39.46 22.19 -1.46
CA LEU A 415 39.71 22.45 -2.88
C LEU A 415 38.67 23.45 -3.40
N GLY A 416 39.09 24.69 -3.63
CA GLY A 416 38.21 25.83 -3.95
C GLY A 416 37.15 25.55 -5.03
N ASP A 417 37.53 24.88 -6.12
CA ASP A 417 36.65 24.64 -7.28
C ASP A 417 35.45 23.72 -6.99
N LEU A 418 35.53 22.90 -5.93
CA LEU A 418 34.44 22.00 -5.53
C LEU A 418 33.37 22.69 -4.66
N LYS A 419 33.69 23.86 -4.08
CA LYS A 419 32.74 24.64 -3.26
C LYS A 419 31.59 25.21 -4.07
N ASP A 420 31.78 25.39 -5.36
CA ASP A 420 30.79 25.96 -6.27
C ASP A 420 29.81 24.91 -6.81
N ILE A 421 30.11 23.62 -6.61
CA ILE A 421 29.18 22.53 -6.92
C ILE A 421 28.06 22.54 -5.87
N TYR A 422 26.79 22.63 -6.33
CA TYR A 422 25.63 22.83 -5.46
C TYR A 422 25.49 21.77 -4.37
N ARG A 423 25.65 20.48 -4.72
CA ARG A 423 25.60 19.39 -3.72
C ARG A 423 26.64 19.54 -2.63
N TYR A 424 27.83 20.05 -2.90
CA TYR A 424 28.85 20.27 -1.87
C TYR A 424 28.56 21.51 -1.03
N LYS A 425 28.16 22.59 -1.69
CA LYS A 425 27.78 23.87 -1.06
C LYS A 425 26.65 23.71 -0.06
N ASN A 426 25.61 22.97 -0.44
CA ASN A 426 24.38 22.83 0.34
C ASN A 426 24.45 21.70 1.39
N SER A 427 25.45 20.82 1.32
CA SER A 427 25.61 19.68 2.26
C SER A 427 26.44 20.00 3.50
N SER A 428 26.84 21.25 3.71
CA SER A 428 27.72 21.63 4.82
C SER A 428 27.11 21.25 6.18
N PHE A 429 25.85 21.59 6.41
CA PHE A 429 25.13 21.23 7.63
C PHE A 429 25.04 19.72 7.84
N TYR A 430 24.78 18.95 6.78
CA TYR A 430 24.70 17.48 6.87
C TYR A 430 25.99 16.88 7.44
N TRP A 431 27.17 17.31 6.95
CA TRP A 431 28.45 16.72 7.37
C TRP A 431 29.06 17.35 8.63
N ILE A 432 28.80 18.63 8.89
CA ILE A 432 29.26 19.31 10.11
C ILE A 432 28.47 18.77 11.31
N ASP A 433 27.16 18.71 11.18
CA ASP A 433 26.25 18.35 12.28
C ASP A 433 25.98 16.84 12.34
N PHE A 434 26.61 16.03 11.47
CA PHE A 434 26.31 14.59 11.34
C PHE A 434 26.27 13.85 12.69
N PHE A 435 27.25 14.13 13.56
CA PHE A 435 27.38 13.56 14.91
C PHE A 435 27.01 14.56 16.03
N GLU A 436 26.65 15.80 15.69
CA GLU A 436 26.33 16.82 16.71
C GLU A 436 24.88 16.71 17.15
N ASN A 437 24.61 16.96 18.44
CA ASN A 437 23.26 16.88 18.99
C ASN A 437 22.43 18.11 18.57
N VAL A 438 21.49 17.93 17.63
CA VAL A 438 20.68 19.02 17.05
C VAL A 438 19.64 19.58 18.05
N LEU A 439 19.39 18.89 19.17
CA LEU A 439 18.46 19.33 20.22
C LEU A 439 18.82 20.70 20.83
N GLU A 440 20.09 21.12 20.77
CA GLU A 440 20.50 22.44 21.28
C GLU A 440 20.20 23.60 20.31
N ARG A 441 19.84 23.35 19.03
CA ARG A 441 19.71 24.42 18.01
C ARG A 441 18.29 24.73 17.53
N ARG A 442 17.28 23.88 17.75
CA ARG A 442 15.91 24.13 17.28
C ARG A 442 14.86 23.99 18.38
N THR A 443 14.66 25.06 19.16
CA THR A 443 13.53 25.16 20.10
C THR A 443 12.17 25.47 19.43
N ASN A 444 12.10 25.60 18.10
CA ASN A 444 10.90 26.11 17.40
C ASN A 444 10.38 25.28 16.21
N SER A 445 10.81 24.04 15.99
CA SER A 445 10.18 23.14 14.98
C SER A 445 9.40 22.01 15.63
N TYR A 446 8.14 21.83 15.21
CA TYR A 446 7.22 20.81 15.74
C TYR A 446 7.62 19.36 15.37
N GLU A 447 8.66 19.17 14.56
CA GLU A 447 9.23 17.86 14.23
C GLU A 447 10.68 17.78 14.72
N LYS A 448 11.01 16.73 15.50
CA LYS A 448 12.38 16.40 15.85
C LYS A 448 13.00 15.66 14.66
N GLU A 449 13.59 16.41 13.73
CA GLU A 449 14.25 15.81 12.57
C GLU A 449 15.43 14.91 12.98
N GLY A 450 16.05 15.13 14.15
CA GLY A 450 17.27 14.44 14.54
C GLY A 450 18.49 14.86 13.72
N ASN A 451 19.69 14.53 14.18
CA ASN A 451 20.87 14.60 13.31
C ASN A 451 20.89 13.40 12.33
N ALA A 452 21.72 13.49 11.30
CA ALA A 452 21.81 12.42 10.30
C ALA A 452 22.18 11.06 10.92
N TYR A 453 23.08 11.04 11.91
CA TYR A 453 23.44 9.81 12.63
C TYR A 453 22.24 9.14 13.32
N GLU A 454 21.38 9.92 13.98
CA GLU A 454 20.16 9.43 14.64
C GLU A 454 19.16 8.90 13.61
N GLN A 455 19.02 9.55 12.45
CA GLN A 455 18.17 9.07 11.36
C GLN A 455 18.67 7.71 10.81
N TYR A 456 19.97 7.56 10.56
CA TYR A 456 20.55 6.27 10.16
C TYR A 456 20.36 5.20 11.23
N THR A 457 20.60 5.56 12.49
CA THR A 457 20.49 4.63 13.63
C THR A 457 19.07 4.14 13.79
N THR A 458 18.11 5.07 13.81
CA THR A 458 16.69 4.74 13.98
C THR A 458 16.16 3.99 12.78
N GLY A 459 16.54 4.39 11.55
CA GLY A 459 16.17 3.66 10.34
C GLY A 459 16.77 2.25 10.25
N TRP A 460 17.93 2.00 10.87
CA TRP A 460 18.50 0.66 10.98
C TRP A 460 17.76 -0.18 12.03
N LEU A 461 17.51 0.38 13.21
CA LEU A 461 16.79 -0.30 14.29
C LEU A 461 15.35 -0.62 13.90
N ASP A 462 14.66 0.29 13.21
CA ASP A 462 13.29 0.12 12.74
C ASP A 462 13.16 -1.07 11.80
N PHE A 463 14.12 -1.21 10.88
CA PHE A 463 14.25 -2.38 10.01
C PHE A 463 14.53 -3.66 10.81
N GLN A 464 15.47 -3.65 11.75
CA GLN A 464 15.76 -4.85 12.57
C GLN A 464 14.56 -5.29 13.43
N ASN A 465 13.78 -4.34 13.94
CA ASN A 465 12.60 -4.66 14.74
C ASN A 465 11.45 -5.17 13.87
N SER A 466 11.30 -4.65 12.64
CA SER A 466 10.28 -5.16 11.73
C SER A 466 10.47 -6.63 11.37
N LEU A 467 11.74 -7.07 11.26
CA LEU A 467 12.06 -8.49 11.04
C LEU A 467 11.70 -9.38 12.24
N LYS A 468 11.69 -8.83 13.47
CA LYS A 468 11.32 -9.58 14.69
C LYS A 468 9.81 -9.66 14.90
N GLU A 469 9.09 -8.59 14.56
CA GLU A 469 7.64 -8.50 14.70
C GLU A 469 6.92 -9.45 13.73
N GLY A 470 7.52 -9.73 12.56
CA GLY A 470 6.98 -10.70 11.59
C GLY A 470 5.84 -10.16 10.72
N ASP A 471 5.33 -8.96 11.02
CA ASP A 471 4.16 -8.37 10.37
C ASP A 471 4.46 -7.79 8.96
N SER A 472 5.59 -7.09 8.80
CA SER A 472 6.01 -6.49 7.51
C SER A 472 7.49 -6.11 7.53
N VAL A 473 8.18 -6.14 6.39
CA VAL A 473 9.60 -5.79 6.29
C VAL A 473 9.76 -4.29 6.03
N ARG A 474 9.93 -3.50 7.11
CA ARG A 474 10.13 -2.05 7.05
C ARG A 474 11.54 -1.71 6.53
N MET A 475 11.76 -1.83 5.22
CA MET A 475 13.05 -1.55 4.58
C MET A 475 13.52 -0.12 4.82
N ASN A 476 12.62 0.87 4.83
CA ASN A 476 12.88 2.28 5.14
C ASN A 476 14.27 2.77 4.66
N LEU A 477 14.41 2.90 3.33
CA LEU A 477 15.69 3.25 2.68
C LEU A 477 15.96 4.76 2.60
N LEU A 478 14.99 5.57 2.98
CA LEU A 478 15.15 7.01 3.08
C LEU A 478 15.43 7.42 4.52
N LEU A 479 16.35 8.37 4.67
CA LEU A 479 16.43 9.17 5.87
C LEU A 479 15.13 9.96 6.01
N LYS A 480 14.46 9.82 7.14
CA LYS A 480 13.23 10.53 7.49
C LYS A 480 13.40 11.13 8.89
N SER A 481 12.51 12.07 9.23
CA SER A 481 12.37 12.59 10.60
C SER A 481 12.25 11.42 11.59
N ILE A 482 12.89 11.52 12.76
CA ILE A 482 12.93 10.37 13.68
C ILE A 482 11.52 9.96 14.12
N ASN A 483 10.62 10.94 14.27
CA ASN A 483 9.20 10.76 14.60
C ASN A 483 8.42 9.90 13.58
N SER A 484 8.96 9.69 12.37
CA SER A 484 8.32 8.90 11.32
C SER A 484 8.64 7.40 11.38
N TYR A 485 9.57 6.99 12.26
CA TYR A 485 9.88 5.58 12.49
C TYR A 485 8.96 5.00 13.57
N SER A 486 8.58 3.73 13.40
CA SER A 486 7.62 3.06 14.29
C SER A 486 8.13 2.91 15.73
N ILE A 487 9.45 2.86 15.91
CA ILE A 487 10.10 2.69 17.21
C ILE A 487 9.90 3.91 18.13
N GLU A 488 9.79 5.13 17.59
CA GLU A 488 9.58 6.32 18.43
C GLU A 488 8.16 6.47 18.96
N GLN A 489 7.18 5.80 18.35
CA GLN A 489 5.79 5.81 18.85
C GLN A 489 5.66 5.09 20.21
N ASN A 490 6.65 4.27 20.60
CA ASN A 490 6.64 3.48 21.84
C ASN A 490 7.71 3.86 22.88
N GLY A 491 8.42 4.98 22.75
CA GLY A 491 9.23 5.44 23.89
C GLY A 491 10.29 6.48 23.58
N ASN A 492 10.26 7.56 24.37
CA ASN A 492 11.38 8.49 24.56
C ASN A 492 12.65 7.71 24.94
N TRP A 493 13.58 7.54 24.00
CA TRP A 493 14.96 7.17 24.31
C TRP A 493 15.85 8.41 24.27
N ILE A 494 15.61 9.30 25.23
CA ILE A 494 16.69 10.12 25.77
C ILE A 494 16.81 9.73 27.25
N SER A 495 17.60 8.70 27.51
CA SER A 495 18.19 8.51 28.83
C SER A 495 19.70 8.33 28.68
N ILE A 496 20.36 9.46 28.89
CA ILE A 496 21.67 9.64 29.52
C ILE A 496 22.20 8.35 30.15
N ASN A 497 23.33 7.82 29.63
CA ASN A 497 24.50 7.34 30.39
C ASN A 497 25.50 6.58 29.50
N ALA A 498 26.58 7.24 29.10
CA ALA A 498 27.98 6.87 29.34
C ALA A 498 28.92 7.83 28.59
#